data_AF-A0A975HFN4-F1
#
_entry.id   AF-A0A975HFN4-F1
#
_cell.length_a   1.000
_cell.length_b   1.000
_cell.length_c   1.000
_cell.angle_alpha   90.00
_cell.angle_beta   90.00
_cell.angle_gamma   90.00
#
_symmetry.space_group_name_H-M   'P 1'
#
loop_
_entity.id
_entity.type
_entity.pdbx_description
1 polymer ?
#
loop_
_entity_poly.entity_id
_entity_poly.type
_entity_poly.pdbx_seq_one_letter_code
_entity_poly.pdbx_strand_id
1 'polypeptide(L)'
;MGHSLADAAILSANDGDALLDLGFACSTGSNGRPVDLVAAHKWFNLAALAGSSEAQHCRADIAVQMSTREVAEAQRRARAWLADRALH
;
A
#
# COMPACT_ATOMS: atom_id res chain seq x y z
N MET A 1 -20.37 -7.12 -10.36
CA MET A 1 -20.32 -6.90 -8.89
C MET A 1 -19.76 -8.18 -8.28
N GLY A 2 -18.54 -8.20 -7.72
CA GLY A 2 -18.01 -9.49 -7.22
C GLY A 2 -16.56 -9.62 -6.76
N HIS A 3 -15.72 -8.57 -6.74
CA HIS A 3 -14.30 -8.74 -6.35
C HIS A 3 -13.90 -8.12 -5.00
N SER A 4 -14.80 -7.43 -4.28
CA SER A 4 -14.37 -6.62 -3.11
C SER A 4 -14.28 -7.36 -1.77
N LEU A 5 -14.76 -8.60 -1.65
CA LEU A 5 -14.74 -9.34 -0.38
C LEU A 5 -13.56 -10.33 -0.27
N ALA A 6 -13.05 -10.84 -1.39
CA ALA A 6 -11.95 -11.79 -1.37
C ALA A 6 -10.63 -11.12 -0.97
N ASP A 7 -10.34 -9.93 -1.51
CA ASP A 7 -9.11 -9.18 -1.16
C ASP A 7 -9.12 -8.70 0.31
N ALA A 8 -10.29 -8.34 0.84
CA ALA A 8 -10.44 -7.92 2.24
C ALA A 8 -10.27 -9.10 3.22
N ALA A 9 -10.52 -10.35 2.81
CA ALA A 9 -10.26 -11.51 3.64
C ALA A 9 -8.76 -11.82 3.79
N ILE A 10 -7.93 -11.35 2.84
CA ILE A 10 -6.46 -11.51 2.86
C ILE A 10 -5.81 -10.54 3.84
N LEU A 11 -6.47 -9.42 4.17
CA LEU A 11 -5.94 -8.36 5.00
C LEU A 11 -6.86 -8.09 6.19
N SER A 12 -6.42 -8.43 7.41
CA SER A 12 -7.12 -8.06 8.64
C SER A 12 -6.82 -6.61 9.03
N ALA A 13 -7.60 -6.06 9.96
CA ALA A 13 -7.35 -4.73 10.52
C ALA A 13 -5.94 -4.61 11.14
N ASN A 14 -5.43 -5.69 11.75
CA ASN A 14 -4.07 -5.75 12.28
C ASN A 14 -3.00 -5.64 11.18
N ASP A 15 -3.29 -6.14 9.98
CA ASP A 15 -2.40 -5.96 8.82
C ASP A 15 -2.42 -4.50 8.33
N GLY A 16 -3.55 -3.80 8.49
CA GLY A 16 -3.71 -2.41 8.11
C GLY A 16 -2.70 -1.48 8.77
N ASP A 17 -2.55 -1.56 10.10
CA ASP A 17 -1.60 -0.73 10.85
C ASP A 17 -0.15 -1.10 10.53
N ALA A 18 0.17 -2.40 10.42
CA ALA A 18 1.51 -2.85 10.06
C ALA A 18 1.92 -2.39 8.64
N LEU A 19 0.97 -2.41 7.70
CA LEU A 19 1.17 -1.91 6.34
C LEU A 19 1.29 -0.37 6.31
N LEU A 20 0.56 0.32 7.19
CA LEU A 20 0.67 1.78 7.36
C LEU A 20 2.09 2.16 7.83
N ASP A 21 2.62 1.48 8.84
CA ASP A 21 3.98 1.70 9.36
C ASP A 21 5.05 1.47 8.27
N LEU A 22 4.89 0.41 7.47
CA LEU A 22 5.78 0.15 6.33
C LEU A 22 5.73 1.28 5.29
N GLY A 23 4.55 1.86 5.07
CA GLY A 23 4.38 3.04 4.21
C GLY A 23 5.19 4.23 4.72
N PHE A 24 5.10 4.53 6.02
CA PHE A 24 5.87 5.60 6.66
C PHE A 24 7.38 5.36 6.64
N ALA A 25 7.83 4.13 6.87
CA ALA A 25 9.25 3.78 6.81
C ALA A 25 9.83 4.00 5.40
N CYS A 26 9.04 3.72 4.35
CA CYS A 26 9.44 3.96 2.96
C CYS A 26 9.39 5.45 2.57
N SER A 27 8.42 6.22 3.07
CA SER A 27 8.27 7.64 2.73
C SER A 27 9.31 8.53 3.41
N THR A 28 9.78 8.14 4.59
CA THR A 28 10.78 8.88 5.37
C THR A 28 12.22 8.46 5.07
N GLY A 29 12.42 7.30 4.42
CA GLY A 29 13.75 6.73 4.22
C GLY A 29 14.35 6.25 5.54
N SER A 30 13.75 5.21 6.12
CA SER A 30 14.20 4.63 7.39
C SER A 30 15.31 3.59 7.21
N ASN A 31 16.12 3.37 8.26
CA ASN A 31 17.19 2.35 8.34
C ASN A 31 18.29 2.50 7.27
N GLY A 32 18.65 3.74 6.92
CA GLY A 32 19.71 4.02 5.93
C GLY A 32 19.28 3.77 4.47
N ARG A 33 17.99 3.55 4.22
CA ARG A 33 17.42 3.43 2.87
C ARG A 33 16.96 4.80 2.38
N PRO A 34 17.11 5.12 1.09
CA PRO A 34 16.56 6.34 0.53
C PRO A 34 15.03 6.29 0.54
N VAL A 35 14.41 7.47 0.46
CA VAL A 35 12.95 7.61 0.29
C VAL A 35 12.53 6.89 -0.99
N ASP A 36 11.50 6.04 -0.89
CA ASP A 36 10.88 5.34 -2.00
C ASP A 36 9.36 5.55 -1.96
N LEU A 37 8.88 6.54 -2.71
CA LEU A 37 7.46 6.87 -2.80
C LEU A 37 6.64 5.77 -3.49
N VAL A 38 7.24 4.99 -4.38
CA VAL A 38 6.56 3.86 -5.04
C VAL A 38 6.28 2.75 -4.03
N ALA A 39 7.27 2.43 -3.19
CA ALA A 39 7.08 1.48 -2.09
C ALA A 39 6.12 2.02 -1.03
N ALA A 40 6.23 3.29 -0.63
CA ALA A 40 5.31 3.91 0.31
C ALA A 40 3.86 3.86 -0.17
N HIS A 41 3.61 4.25 -1.43
CA HIS A 41 2.27 4.23 -2.02
C HIS A 41 1.71 2.81 -2.12
N LYS A 42 2.55 1.81 -2.43
CA LYS A 42 2.13 0.41 -2.41
C LYS A 42 1.58 0.03 -1.04
N TRP A 43 2.32 0.32 0.03
CA TRP A 43 1.95 -0.08 1.38
C TRP A 43 0.72 0.67 1.90
N PHE A 44 0.64 1.99 1.68
CA PHE A 44 -0.56 2.75 2.00
C PHE A 44 -1.79 2.28 1.21
N ASN A 45 -1.62 1.87 -0.05
CA ASN A 45 -2.72 1.30 -0.82
C ASN A 45 -3.22 -0.03 -0.25
N LEU A 46 -2.33 -0.88 0.26
CA LEU A 46 -2.71 -2.14 0.90
C LEU A 46 -3.35 -1.89 2.28
N ALA A 47 -2.78 -1.00 3.09
CA ALA A 47 -3.36 -0.61 4.38
C ALA A 47 -4.77 0.00 4.22
N ALA A 48 -4.97 0.82 3.18
CA ALA A 48 -6.27 1.39 2.84
C ALA A 48 -7.30 0.30 2.49
N LEU A 49 -6.89 -0.76 1.78
CA LEU A 49 -7.74 -1.91 1.47
C LEU A 49 -8.06 -2.75 2.71
N ALA A 50 -7.16 -2.79 3.68
CA ALA A 50 -7.38 -3.40 5.00
C ALA A 50 -8.29 -2.58 5.93
N GLY A 51 -8.73 -1.39 5.50
CA GLY A 51 -9.66 -0.54 6.25
C GLY A 51 -9.01 0.65 6.97
N SER A 52 -7.72 0.92 6.80
CA SER A 52 -7.07 2.10 7.39
C SER A 52 -7.42 3.39 6.65
N SER A 53 -8.25 4.24 7.26
CA SER A 53 -8.58 5.57 6.74
C SER A 53 -7.36 6.51 6.70
N GLU A 54 -6.43 6.35 7.65
CA GLU A 54 -5.18 7.11 7.65
C GLU A 54 -4.34 6.78 6.41
N ALA A 55 -4.23 5.49 6.08
CA ALA A 55 -3.53 5.06 4.88
C ALA A 55 -4.16 5.61 3.59
N GLN A 56 -5.49 5.78 3.56
CA GLN A 56 -6.17 6.40 2.41
C GLN A 56 -5.70 7.85 2.20
N HIS A 57 -5.58 8.63 3.28
CA HIS A 57 -5.07 10.00 3.23
C HIS A 57 -3.58 10.02 2.85
N CYS A 58 -2.74 9.23 3.51
CA CYS A 58 -1.30 9.19 3.20
C CYS A 58 -1.04 8.79 1.74
N ARG A 59 -1.79 7.81 1.21
CA ARG A 59 -1.70 7.41 -0.20
C ARG A 59 -2.03 8.57 -1.14
N ALA A 60 -3.11 9.30 -0.86
CA ALA A 60 -3.53 10.42 -1.70
C ALA A 60 -2.51 11.57 -1.64
N ASP A 61 -1.97 11.85 -0.45
CA ASP A 61 -0.98 12.90 -0.25
C ASP A 61 0.31 12.63 -1.03
N ILE A 62 0.91 11.45 -0.90
CA ILE A 62 2.15 11.17 -1.61
C ILE A 62 1.96 10.98 -3.13
N ALA A 63 0.76 10.60 -3.57
CA ALA A 63 0.46 10.43 -4.99
C ALA A 63 0.60 11.76 -5.76
N VAL A 64 0.41 12.91 -5.11
CA VAL A 64 0.59 14.23 -5.76
C VAL A 64 2.07 14.54 -6.05
N GLN A 65 3.00 13.83 -5.41
CA GLN A 65 4.45 13.99 -5.60
C GLN A 65 5.02 12.97 -6.60
N MET A 66 4.19 12.06 -7.11
CA MET A 66 4.60 10.96 -7.98
C MET A 66 4.14 11.21 -9.41
N SER A 67 4.90 10.70 -10.38
CA SER A 67 4.43 10.62 -11.77
C SER A 67 3.35 9.55 -11.93
N THR A 68 2.53 9.68 -12.97
CA THR A 68 1.53 8.66 -13.35
C THR A 68 2.13 7.27 -13.51
N ARG A 69 3.39 7.19 -14.00
CA ARG A 69 4.11 5.93 -14.17
C ARG A 69 4.45 5.29 -12.83
N GLU A 70 4.88 6.08 -11.85
CA GLU A 70 5.21 5.62 -10.51
C GLU A 70 3.97 5.18 -9.73
N VAL A 71 2.86 5.92 -9.85
CA VAL A 71 1.58 5.51 -9.25
C VAL A 71 1.09 4.19 -9.85
N ALA A 72 1.15 4.06 -11.18
CA ALA A 72 0.77 2.82 -11.86
C ALA A 72 1.67 1.64 -11.43
N GLU A 73 2.96 1.87 -11.25
CA GLU A 73 3.89 0.86 -10.75
C GLU A 73 3.59 0.45 -9.30
N ALA A 74 3.34 1.40 -8.40
CA ALA A 74 2.97 1.13 -7.01
C ALA A 74 1.70 0.27 -6.93
N GLN A 75 0.67 0.62 -7.71
CA GLN A 75 -0.58 -0.13 -7.79
C GLN A 75 -0.38 -1.55 -8.37
N ARG A 76 0.45 -1.71 -9.40
CA ARG A 76 0.80 -3.04 -9.94
C ARG A 76 1.47 -3.89 -8.87
N ARG A 77 2.45 -3.36 -8.15
CA ARG A 77 3.15 -4.07 -7.07
C ARG A 77 2.22 -4.44 -5.92
N ALA A 78 1.24 -3.60 -5.59
CA ALA A 78 0.24 -3.91 -4.56
C ALA A 78 -0.64 -5.11 -4.98
N ARG A 79 -1.13 -5.10 -6.23
CA ARG A 79 -1.93 -6.21 -6.78
C ARG A 79 -1.14 -7.51 -6.86
N ALA A 80 0.10 -7.45 -7.33
CA ALA A 80 0.96 -8.63 -7.42
C ALA A 80 1.20 -9.27 -6.04
N TRP A 81 1.37 -8.44 -5.01
CA TRP A 81 1.55 -8.91 -3.63
C TRP A 81 0.28 -9.55 -3.05
N LEU A 82 -0.91 -9.04 -3.36
CA LEU A 82 -2.17 -9.67 -2.97
C LEU A 82 -2.38 -11.01 -3.69
N ALA A 83 -2.09 -11.04 -5.01
CA ALA A 83 -2.19 -12.25 -5.81
C ALA A 83 -1.26 -13.37 -5.30
N ASP A 84 -0.02 -13.02 -4.92
CA ASP A 84 0.93 -13.95 -4.31
C ASP A 84 0.37 -14.59 -3.02
N ARG A 85 -0.31 -13.78 -2.19
CA ARG A 85 -0.93 -14.24 -0.94
C ARG A 85 -2.26 -14.98 -1.12
N ALA A 86 -2.94 -14.78 -2.25
CA ALA A 86 -4.15 -15.52 -2.58
C ALA A 86 -3.88 -16.94 -3.11
N LEU A 87 -2.63 -17.22 -3.50
CA LEU A 87 -2.18 -18.51 -4.03
C LEU A 87 -1.65 -19.47 -2.94
N HIS A 88 -1.56 -19.01 -1.70
CA HIS A 88 -1.10 -19.76 -0.53
C HIS A 88 -2.23 -19.90 0.49
#